data_AF-A0A8T0M3W1-F1
#
_entry.id   AF-A0A8T0M3W1-F1
#
_cell.length_a   1.000
_cell.length_b   1.000
_cell.length_c   1.000
_cell.angle_alpha   90.00
_cell.angle_beta   90.00
_cell.angle_gamma   90.00
#
_symmetry.space_group_name_H-M   'P 1'
#
loop_
_entity.id
_entity.type
_entity.pdbx_description
1 polymer ?
#
loop_
_entity_poly.entity_id
_entity_poly.type
_entity_poly.pdbx_seq_one_letter_code
_entity_poly.pdbx_strand_id
1 'polypeptide(L)'
;MDEKSKFALRIQSFFRGYRARIAFRLALYEDALSCGVLGAMPGTIQGRSGWYLDPKRLMAYYFAIPDPDGDWDQKHVLRCSRLVLTPYEMRQEVLSKVCAFVAQMDGQHENMKDEMATF
;
A
#
# COMPACT_ATOMS: atom_id res chain seq x y z
N MET A 1 27.58 5.09 -31.44
CA MET A 1 27.19 4.11 -30.41
C MET A 1 26.24 3.12 -31.04
N ASP A 2 26.58 1.83 -30.98
CA ASP A 2 25.78 0.74 -31.56
C ASP A 2 24.38 0.63 -30.92
N GLU A 3 23.38 0.17 -31.68
CA GLU A 3 21.99 0.05 -31.23
C GLU A 3 21.83 -0.93 -30.06
N LYS A 4 22.59 -2.03 -30.03
CA LYS A 4 22.56 -2.99 -28.91
C LYS A 4 23.08 -2.34 -27.64
N SER A 5 24.09 -1.46 -27.76
CA SER A 5 24.63 -0.68 -26.64
C SER A 5 23.58 0.27 -26.06
N LYS A 6 22.79 0.96 -26.89
CA LYS A 6 21.69 1.83 -26.42
C LYS A 6 20.61 1.02 -25.69
N PHE A 7 20.23 -0.14 -26.25
CA PHE A 7 19.24 -1.01 -25.63
C PHE A 7 19.72 -1.56 -24.28
N ALA A 8 20.98 -2.01 -24.18
CA ALA A 8 21.58 -2.47 -22.94
C ALA A 8 21.60 -1.35 -21.88
N LEU A 9 21.97 -0.12 -22.25
CA LEU A 9 21.94 1.03 -21.34
C LEU A 9 20.53 1.33 -20.84
N ARG A 10 19.50 1.18 -21.69
CA ARG A 10 18.10 1.37 -21.29
C ARG A 10 17.67 0.32 -20.26
N ILE A 11 17.99 -0.95 -20.48
CA ILE A 11 17.69 -2.01 -19.49
C ILE A 11 18.40 -1.74 -18.16
N GLN A 12 19.68 -1.36 -18.22
CA GLN A 12 20.46 -1.04 -17.02
C GLN A 12 19.88 0.16 -16.26
N SER A 13 19.43 1.21 -16.96
CA SER A 13 18.83 2.37 -16.30
C SER A 13 17.51 2.02 -15.61
N PHE A 14 16.67 1.17 -16.23
CA PHE A 14 15.47 0.62 -15.59
C PHE A 14 15.81 -0.17 -14.32
N PHE A 15 16.79 -1.06 -14.39
CA PHE A 15 17.18 -1.88 -13.24
C PHE A 15 17.77 -1.05 -12.10
N ARG A 16 18.63 -0.07 -12.42
CA ARG A 16 19.17 0.89 -11.43
C ARG A 16 18.05 1.69 -10.77
N GLY A 17 17.11 2.20 -11.55
CA GLY A 17 15.94 2.92 -11.03
C GLY A 17 15.07 2.05 -10.12
N TYR A 18 14.85 0.78 -10.49
CA TYR A 18 14.11 -0.17 -9.65
C TYR A 18 14.78 -0.39 -8.30
N ARG A 19 16.10 -0.69 -8.29
CA ARG A 19 16.86 -0.87 -7.05
C ARG A 19 16.89 0.40 -6.20
N ALA A 20 17.06 1.56 -6.82
CA ALA A 20 17.07 2.84 -6.11
C ALA A 20 15.73 3.11 -5.39
N ARG A 21 14.60 2.84 -6.05
CA ARG A 21 13.27 2.99 -5.42
C ARG A 21 13.06 2.04 -4.24
N ILE A 22 13.55 0.80 -4.34
CA ILE A 22 13.50 -0.16 -3.23
C ILE A 22 14.34 0.34 -2.06
N ALA A 23 15.60 0.70 -2.30
CA ALA A 23 16.50 1.18 -1.26
C ALA A 23 15.95 2.46 -0.58
N PHE A 24 15.43 3.39 -1.36
CA PHE A 24 14.78 4.60 -0.86
C PHE A 24 13.59 4.28 0.06
N ARG A 25 12.75 3.31 -0.33
CA ARG A 25 11.58 2.92 0.48
C ARG A 25 11.98 2.23 1.78
N LEU A 26 13.01 1.38 1.76
CA LEU A 26 13.57 0.81 2.98
C LEU A 26 14.09 1.90 3.91
N ALA A 27 14.86 2.85 3.39
CA ALA A 27 15.36 3.98 4.17
C ALA A 27 14.24 4.82 4.78
N LEU A 28 13.16 5.09 4.04
CA LEU A 28 11.98 5.79 4.58
C LEU A 28 11.31 5.02 5.72
N TYR A 29 11.24 3.69 5.64
CA TYR A 29 10.66 2.89 6.73
C TYR A 29 11.57 2.85 7.95
N GLU A 30 12.88 2.74 7.76
CA GLU A 30 13.86 2.80 8.85
C GLU A 30 13.84 4.16 9.54
N ASP A 31 13.80 5.26 8.77
CA ASP A 31 13.73 6.62 9.28
C ASP A 31 12.43 6.87 10.08
N ALA A 32 11.28 6.47 9.52
CA ALA A 32 9.99 6.55 10.21
C ALA A 32 10.01 5.78 11.54
N LEU A 33 10.52 4.54 11.53
CA LEU A 33 10.64 3.73 12.73
C LEU A 33 11.58 4.35 13.77
N SER A 34 12.66 4.99 13.33
CA SER A 34 13.58 5.69 14.23
C SER A 34 12.91 6.86 14.94
N CYS A 35 11.93 7.49 14.29
CA CYS A 35 11.08 8.52 14.85
C CYS A 35 9.87 7.97 15.65
N GLY A 36 9.76 6.65 15.79
CA GLY A 36 8.64 6.01 16.49
C GLY A 36 7.31 6.06 15.74
N VAL A 37 7.32 6.36 14.43
CA VAL A 37 6.11 6.41 13.59
C VAL A 37 6.12 5.30 12.53
N LEU A 38 4.95 4.99 11.98
CA LEU A 38 4.85 4.07 10.85
C LEU A 38 5.23 4.77 9.55
N GLY A 39 5.83 4.03 8.62
CA GLY A 39 6.22 4.56 7.32
C GLY A 39 5.09 4.47 6.28
N ALA A 40 4.89 5.53 5.51
CA ALA A 40 3.90 5.58 4.45
C ALA A 40 4.22 4.60 3.32
N MET A 41 3.25 3.77 2.96
CA MET A 41 3.35 2.77 1.91
C MET A 41 3.38 3.42 0.51
N PRO A 42 3.82 2.69 -0.54
CA PRO A 42 3.78 3.18 -1.91
C PRO A 42 2.41 3.75 -2.30
N GLY A 43 2.41 4.99 -2.81
CA GLY A 43 1.18 5.72 -3.15
C GLY A 43 0.60 6.58 -2.01
N THR A 44 1.13 6.45 -0.79
CA THR A 44 0.75 7.30 0.36
C THR A 44 1.84 8.33 0.65
N ILE A 45 1.42 9.53 1.06
CA ILE A 45 2.30 10.61 1.53
C ILE A 45 2.34 10.54 3.06
N GLN A 46 3.54 10.61 3.64
CA GLN A 46 3.72 10.64 5.10
C GLN A 46 2.91 11.79 5.72
N GLY A 47 2.17 11.50 6.80
CA GLY A 47 1.34 12.48 7.50
C GLY A 47 -0.02 12.76 6.83
N ARG A 48 -0.40 12.00 5.80
CA ARG A 48 -1.70 12.10 5.12
C ARG A 48 -2.50 10.80 5.24
N SER A 49 -3.78 10.87 4.94
CA SER A 49 -4.64 9.68 4.78
C SER A 49 -4.01 8.68 3.82
N GLY A 50 -4.05 7.40 4.21
CA GLY A 50 -3.53 6.32 3.38
C GLY A 50 -3.00 5.15 4.20
N TRP A 51 -2.15 4.36 3.56
CA TRP A 51 -1.64 3.11 4.10
C TRP A 51 -0.24 3.26 4.70
N TYR A 52 -0.06 2.67 5.87
CA TYR A 52 1.16 2.71 6.65
C TYR A 52 1.58 1.29 7.06
N LEU A 53 2.87 1.01 7.03
CA LEU A 53 3.40 -0.33 7.28
C LEU A 53 4.12 -0.39 8.63
N ASP A 54 3.80 -1.42 9.43
CA ASP A 54 4.70 -1.96 10.45
C ASP A 54 5.55 -3.07 9.82
N PRO A 55 6.83 -2.80 9.53
CA PRO A 55 7.69 -3.77 8.86
C PRO A 55 8.12 -4.91 9.79
N LYS A 56 8.04 -4.76 11.12
CA LYS A 56 8.38 -5.83 12.07
C LYS A 56 7.28 -6.89 12.11
N ARG A 57 6.02 -6.45 12.05
CA ARG A 57 4.85 -7.35 12.10
C ARG A 57 4.28 -7.71 10.73
N LEU A 58 4.76 -7.06 9.67
CA LEU A 58 4.19 -7.11 8.32
C LEU A 58 2.69 -6.77 8.32
N MET A 59 2.31 -5.77 9.11
CA MET A 59 0.93 -5.27 9.18
C MET A 59 0.81 -3.95 8.43
N ALA A 60 -0.18 -3.86 7.55
CA ALA A 60 -0.58 -2.62 6.90
C ALA A 60 -1.82 -2.04 7.61
N TYR A 61 -1.77 -0.75 7.90
CA TYR A 61 -2.82 0.00 8.58
C TYR A 61 -3.29 1.12 7.67
N TYR A 62 -4.61 1.25 7.46
CA TYR A 62 -5.18 2.41 6.80
C TYR A 62 -5.63 3.43 7.84
N PHE A 63 -5.14 4.65 7.68
CA PHE A 63 -5.57 5.79 8.47
C PHE A 63 -6.29 6.79 7.58
N ALA A 64 -7.43 7.26 8.05
CA ALA A 64 -8.16 8.38 7.47
C ALA A 64 -7.98 9.61 8.37
N ILE A 65 -7.70 10.74 7.74
CA ILE A 65 -7.67 12.07 8.35
C ILE A 65 -8.83 12.83 7.69
N PRO A 66 -10.02 12.87 8.32
CA PRO A 66 -11.23 13.44 7.72
C PRO A 66 -11.09 14.95 7.48
N ASP A 67 -10.48 15.65 8.43
CA ASP A 67 -10.24 17.08 8.42
C ASP A 67 -8.73 17.37 8.52
N PRO A 68 -8.19 18.43 7.90
CA PRO A 68 -6.76 18.73 7.92
C PRO A 68 -6.13 18.83 9.32
N ASP A 69 -6.93 19.24 10.31
CA ASP A 69 -6.56 19.36 11.73
C ASP A 69 -7.24 18.29 12.60
N GLY A 70 -7.88 17.30 11.96
CA GLY A 70 -8.61 16.23 12.64
C GLY A 70 -7.70 15.13 13.15
N ASP A 71 -8.24 14.34 14.08
CA ASP A 71 -7.55 13.17 14.60
C ASP A 71 -7.44 12.05 13.56
N TRP A 72 -6.41 11.21 13.75
CA TRP A 72 -6.18 10.04 12.92
C TRP A 72 -7.17 8.94 13.29
N ASP A 73 -7.96 8.51 12.30
CA ASP A 73 -8.91 7.41 12.48
C ASP A 73 -8.41 6.14 11.75
N GLN A 74 -8.15 5.07 12.50
CA GLN A 74 -7.73 3.79 11.94
C GLN A 74 -8.95 3.00 11.46
N LYS A 75 -9.06 2.79 10.13
CA LYS A 75 -10.21 2.10 9.55
C LYS A 75 -9.98 0.62 9.24
N HIS A 76 -8.77 0.28 8.79
CA HIS A 76 -8.48 -1.07 8.29
C HIS A 76 -7.11 -1.56 8.71
N VAL A 77 -7.01 -2.87 8.94
CA VAL A 77 -5.76 -3.57 9.26
C VAL A 77 -5.66 -4.81 8.38
N LEU A 78 -4.51 -5.02 7.75
CA LEU A 78 -4.27 -6.14 6.86
C LEU A 78 -2.89 -6.75 7.13
N ARG A 79 -2.82 -8.08 7.08
CA ARG A 79 -1.54 -8.79 7.07
C ARG A 79 -0.95 -8.83 5.67
N CYS A 80 0.27 -8.34 5.53
CA CYS A 80 1.08 -8.52 4.33
C CYS A 80 1.90 -9.81 4.44
N SER A 81 2.09 -10.50 3.32
CA SER A 81 2.97 -11.68 3.27
C SER A 81 4.46 -11.30 3.24
N ARG A 82 4.77 -10.07 2.84
CA ARG A 82 6.12 -9.51 2.67
C ARG A 82 6.11 -7.99 2.85
N LEU A 83 7.28 -7.38 2.91
CA LEU A 83 7.41 -5.93 2.87
C LEU A 83 6.86 -5.37 1.56
N VAL A 84 6.13 -4.27 1.65
CA VAL A 84 5.59 -3.58 0.49
C VAL A 84 6.49 -2.39 0.16
N LEU A 85 7.35 -2.53 -0.84
CA LEU A 85 8.37 -1.55 -1.20
C LEU A 85 8.06 -0.87 -2.54
N THR A 86 7.21 -1.50 -3.35
CA THR A 86 6.87 -1.04 -4.70
C THR A 86 5.36 -0.89 -4.89
N PRO A 87 4.91 -0.05 -5.84
CA PRO A 87 3.49 0.03 -6.19
C PRO A 87 2.89 -1.30 -6.66
N TYR A 88 3.71 -2.18 -7.25
CA TYR A 88 3.27 -3.51 -7.65
C TYR A 88 2.92 -4.38 -6.42
N GLU A 89 3.80 -4.40 -5.42
CA GLU A 89 3.55 -5.09 -4.16
C GLU A 89 2.36 -4.49 -3.42
N MET A 90 2.19 -3.18 -3.45
CA MET A 90 1.03 -2.50 -2.85
C MET A 90 -0.28 -3.03 -3.43
N ARG A 91 -0.32 -3.21 -4.76
CA ARG A 91 -1.48 -3.79 -5.43
C ARG A 91 -1.74 -5.24 -5.00
N GLN A 92 -0.69 -6.05 -4.92
CA GLN A 92 -0.78 -7.48 -4.62
C GLN A 92 -1.12 -7.77 -3.16
N GLU A 93 -0.54 -7.00 -2.23
CA GLU A 93 -0.62 -7.28 -0.79
C GLU A 93 -1.74 -6.53 -0.09
N VAL A 94 -2.19 -5.41 -0.63
CA VAL A 94 -3.17 -4.52 0.01
C VAL A 94 -4.40 -4.33 -0.88
N LEU A 95 -4.22 -3.69 -2.04
CA LEU A 95 -5.38 -3.22 -2.82
C LEU A 95 -6.26 -4.37 -3.35
N SER A 96 -5.65 -5.49 -3.77
CA SER A 96 -6.39 -6.69 -4.18
C SER A 96 -7.28 -7.25 -3.06
N LYS A 97 -6.76 -7.29 -1.82
CA LYS A 97 -7.48 -7.79 -0.65
C LYS A 97 -8.61 -6.85 -0.23
N VAL A 98 -8.38 -5.54 -0.31
CA VAL A 98 -9.42 -4.53 -0.06
C VAL A 98 -10.55 -4.67 -1.07
N CYS A 99 -10.23 -4.75 -2.37
CA CYS A 99 -11.25 -4.93 -3.41
C CYS A 99 -12.06 -6.22 -3.20
N ALA A 100 -11.39 -7.33 -2.85
CA ALA A 100 -12.06 -8.59 -2.56
C ALA A 100 -12.99 -8.48 -1.33
N PHE A 101 -12.54 -7.82 -0.27
CA PHE A 101 -13.33 -7.60 0.94
C PHE A 101 -14.56 -6.72 0.67
N VAL A 102 -14.39 -5.60 -0.04
CA VAL A 102 -15.51 -4.72 -0.42
C VAL A 102 -16.53 -5.47 -1.28
N ALA A 103 -16.08 -6.23 -2.28
CA ALA A 103 -16.98 -7.03 -3.11
C ALA A 103 -17.76 -8.10 -2.32
N GLN A 104 -17.17 -8.67 -1.27
CA GLN A 104 -17.85 -9.61 -0.39
C GLN A 104 -18.92 -8.92 0.48
N MET A 105 -18.64 -7.72 0.99
CA MET A 105 -19.61 -6.95 1.78
C MET A 105 -20.80 -6.48 0.93
N ASP A 106 -20.54 -6.02 -0.30
CA ASP A 106 -21.60 -5.57 -1.22
C ASP A 106 -22.53 -6.74 -1.58
N GLY A 107 -21.98 -7.92 -1.88
CA GLY A 107 -22.78 -9.13 -2.15
C GLY A 107 -23.59 -9.63 -0.93
N GLN A 108 -23.09 -9.44 0.29
CA GLN A 108 -23.85 -9.76 1.51
C GLN A 108 -24.99 -8.76 1.76
N HIS A 109 -24.76 -7.49 1.46
CA HIS A 109 -25.77 -6.45 1.64
C HIS A 109 -26.90 -6.54 0.60
N GLU A 110 -26.61 -7.01 -0.63
CA GLU A 110 -27.65 -7.33 -1.62
C GLU A 110 -28.48 -8.55 -1.21
N ASN A 111 -27.85 -9.65 -0.80
CA ASN A 111 -28.58 -10.85 -0.33
C ASN A 111 -29.50 -10.55 0.87
N MET A 112 -29.08 -9.69 1.80
CA MET A 112 -29.90 -9.32 2.95
C MET A 112 -31.11 -8.44 2.57
N LYS A 113 -30.99 -7.62 1.52
CA LYS A 113 -32.12 -6.85 0.98
C LYS A 113 -33.13 -7.74 0.27
N ASP A 114 -32.66 -8.73 -0.49
CA ASP A 114 -33.53 -9.68 -1.19
C ASP A 114 -34.30 -10.59 -0.21
N GLU A 115 -33.65 -11.03 0.88
CA GLU A 115 -34.34 -11.78 1.95
C GLU A 115 -35.41 -10.95 2.67
N MET A 116 -35.18 -9.65 2.90
CA MET A 116 -36.19 -8.76 3.51
C MET A 116 -37.29 -8.30 2.53
N ALA A 117 -37.07 -8.40 1.22
CA ALA A 117 -38.07 -8.09 0.19
C ALA A 117 -39.00 -9.27 -0.15
N THR A 118 -38.76 -10.46 0.45
CA THR A 118 -39.52 -11.69 0.18
C THR A 118 -40.61 -11.98 1.24
N PHE A 119 -40.93 -11.00 2.12
CA PHE A 119 -42.02 -11.10 3.10
C PHE A 119 -43.08 -10.01 2.92
#